data_AF-A0A1S9BZ61-F1
#
_entry.id   AF-A0A1S9BZ61-F1
#
_cell.length_a   1.000
_cell.length_b   1.000
_cell.length_c   1.000
_cell.angle_alpha   90.00
_cell.angle_beta   90.00
_cell.angle_gamma   90.00
#
_symmetry.space_group_name_H-M   'P 1'
#
loop_
_entity.id
_entity.type
_entity.pdbx_description
1 polymer ?
#
loop_
_entity_poly.entity_id
_entity_poly.type
_entity_poly.pdbx_seq_one_letter_code
_entity_poly.pdbx_strand_id
1 'polypeptide(L)'
;MIDEKKINEFSEMAGIKSKRDIEGGESLMENYIKNARKFTLIGTVGVFIGLICILTIREQNNPFMILAAIVMFAGALIAVTGISSLRAEGMLRTFAQIASMQPTTASMKDLEKAIVRCGMTGVRKQVKFQIEAAVSKYEKLEGADLELAEEVRRSGQKLHVKRII
;
A
#
# COMPACT_ATOMS: atom_id res chain seq x y z
N MET A 1 23.57 18.88 34.84
CA MET A 1 24.10 17.93 33.85
C MET A 1 23.29 16.66 33.99
N ILE A 2 22.26 16.49 33.15
CA ILE A 2 21.42 15.30 33.16
C ILE A 2 22.09 14.31 32.21
N ASP A 3 22.44 13.17 32.78
CA ASP A 3 23.22 12.08 32.21
C ASP A 3 22.66 11.61 30.85
N GLU A 4 23.34 11.96 29.76
CA GLU A 4 23.00 11.54 28.38
C GLU A 4 22.89 10.00 28.24
N LYS A 5 23.53 9.25 29.14
CA LYS A 5 23.41 7.78 29.19
C LYS A 5 21.99 7.30 29.47
N LYS A 6 21.23 7.97 30.35
CA LYS A 6 19.87 7.53 30.69
C LYS A 6 18.87 7.78 29.56
N ILE A 7 19.10 8.81 28.75
CA ILE A 7 18.25 9.10 27.58
C ILE A 7 18.45 8.02 26.50
N ASN A 8 19.68 7.52 26.37
CA ASN A 8 20.01 6.49 25.39
C ASN A 8 19.39 5.12 25.75
N GLU A 9 19.40 4.72 27.02
CA GLU A 9 18.76 3.45 27.47
C GLU A 9 17.23 3.46 27.30
N PHE A 10 16.57 4.60 27.54
CA PHE A 10 15.12 4.70 27.31
C PHE A 10 14.75 4.60 25.83
N SER A 11 15.62 5.08 24.93
CA SER A 11 15.41 4.94 23.48
C SER A 11 15.60 3.49 22.99
N GLU A 12 16.43 2.72 23.69
CA GLU A 12 16.73 1.32 23.38
C GLU A 12 15.61 0.38 23.85
N MET A 13 14.96 0.66 24.98
CA MET A 13 13.75 -0.06 25.41
C MET A 13 12.48 0.30 24.63
N ALA A 14 12.41 1.48 24.00
CA ALA A 14 11.25 1.94 23.23
C ALA A 14 11.17 1.39 21.80
N GLY A 15 12.13 0.55 21.38
CA GLY A 15 12.14 -0.01 20.01
C GLY A 15 12.33 1.04 18.91
N ILE A 16 12.72 2.27 19.25
CA ILE A 16 12.99 3.36 18.29
C ILE A 16 14.45 3.27 17.84
N LYS A 17 14.83 2.12 17.32
CA LYS A 17 16.03 1.97 16.48
C LYS A 17 15.63 1.23 15.20
N SER A 18 14.64 1.80 14.50
CA SER A 18 14.54 1.59 13.07
C SER A 18 15.74 2.27 12.44
N LYS A 19 16.84 1.52 12.42
CA LYS A 19 17.98 1.73 11.55
C LYS A 19 17.39 1.75 10.14
N ARG A 20 17.14 2.95 9.62
CA ARG A 20 16.79 3.17 8.21
C ARG A 20 18.07 2.91 7.42
N ASP A 21 18.42 1.63 7.30
CA ASP A 21 19.42 1.16 6.36
C ASP A 21 18.85 1.43 4.97
N ILE A 22 19.38 2.49 4.35
CA ILE A 22 19.24 2.88 2.96
C ILE A 22 19.93 1.78 2.13
N GLU A 23 19.38 0.56 2.07
CA GLU A 23 19.79 -0.51 1.13
C GLU A 23 19.09 -1.86 1.31
N GLY A 24 18.36 -2.12 2.41
CA GLY A 24 17.96 -3.50 2.77
C GLY A 24 16.48 -3.76 3.09
N GLY A 25 15.56 -2.83 2.81
CA GLY A 25 14.14 -3.06 3.10
C GLY A 25 13.46 -3.85 1.99
N GLU A 26 12.81 -4.99 2.32
CA GLU A 26 11.81 -5.63 1.44
C GLU A 26 10.96 -4.54 0.76
N SER A 27 10.84 -4.58 -0.57
CA SER A 27 10.19 -3.49 -1.31
C SER A 27 8.84 -3.15 -0.68
N LEU A 28 8.63 -1.87 -0.32
CA LEU A 28 7.41 -1.44 0.38
C LEU A 28 6.18 -1.84 -0.44
N MET A 29 6.34 -1.89 -1.76
CA MET A 29 5.36 -2.40 -2.70
C MET A 29 5.06 -3.90 -2.55
N GLU A 30 6.05 -4.78 -2.46
CA GLU A 30 5.80 -6.22 -2.25
C GLU A 30 5.12 -6.49 -0.91
N ASN A 31 5.55 -5.80 0.15
CA ASN A 31 4.93 -5.91 1.46
C ASN A 31 3.50 -5.36 1.48
N TYR A 32 3.25 -4.24 0.80
CA TYR A 32 1.90 -3.71 0.61
C TYR A 32 0.99 -4.71 -0.13
N ILE A 33 1.48 -5.31 -1.22
CA ILE A 33 0.72 -6.32 -1.99
C ILE A 33 0.48 -7.59 -1.18
N LYS A 34 1.51 -8.07 -0.47
CA LYS A 34 1.45 -9.28 0.37
C LYS A 34 0.43 -9.09 1.48
N ASN A 35 0.43 -7.93 2.12
CA ASN A 35 -0.53 -7.60 3.17
C ASN A 35 -1.95 -7.42 2.61
N ALA A 36 -2.11 -6.72 1.49
CA ALA A 36 -3.41 -6.58 0.84
C ALA A 36 -4.00 -7.94 0.42
N ARG A 37 -3.18 -8.85 -0.11
CA ARG A 37 -3.57 -10.24 -0.40
C ARG A 37 -3.95 -11.02 0.85
N LYS A 38 -3.19 -10.88 1.95
CA LYS A 38 -3.53 -11.50 3.24
C LYS A 38 -4.89 -11.02 3.73
N PHE A 39 -5.16 -9.71 3.68
CA PHE A 39 -6.47 -9.17 4.04
C PHE A 39 -7.57 -9.71 3.14
N THR A 40 -7.38 -9.74 1.81
CA THR A 40 -8.36 -10.36 0.92
C THR A 40 -8.62 -11.82 1.28
N LEU A 41 -7.58 -12.62 1.49
CA LEU A 41 -7.71 -14.03 1.84
C LEU A 41 -8.44 -14.23 3.17
N ILE A 42 -8.03 -13.51 4.22
CA ILE A 42 -8.65 -13.57 5.55
C ILE A 42 -10.12 -13.14 5.48
N GLY A 43 -10.41 -12.06 4.76
CA GLY A 43 -11.77 -11.56 4.58
C GLY A 43 -12.65 -12.57 3.85
N THR A 44 -12.17 -13.17 2.75
CA THR A 44 -12.88 -14.21 2.01
C THR A 44 -13.13 -15.45 2.88
N VAL A 45 -12.13 -15.91 3.64
CA VAL A 45 -12.30 -17.03 4.58
C VAL A 45 -13.36 -16.69 5.64
N GLY A 46 -13.35 -15.48 6.19
CA GLY A 46 -14.37 -15.02 7.15
C GLY A 46 -15.80 -15.05 6.58
N VAL A 47 -15.96 -14.64 5.32
CA VAL A 47 -17.25 -14.74 4.61
C VAL A 47 -17.70 -16.19 4.45
N PHE A 48 -16.80 -17.08 4.03
CA PHE A 48 -17.11 -18.51 3.87
C PHE A 48 -17.48 -19.18 5.20
N ILE A 49 -16.76 -18.88 6.30
CA ILE A 49 -17.09 -19.41 7.63
C ILE A 49 -18.48 -18.92 8.05
N GLY A 50 -18.78 -17.62 7.92
CA GLY A 50 -20.10 -17.08 8.22
C GLY A 50 -21.21 -17.75 7.39
N LEU A 51 -20.95 -18.01 6.11
CA LEU A 51 -21.90 -18.67 5.22
C LEU A 51 -22.16 -20.13 5.64
N ILE A 52 -21.10 -20.88 5.93
CA ILE A 52 -21.21 -22.26 6.41
C ILE A 52 -21.98 -22.30 7.73
N CYS A 53 -21.69 -21.40 8.67
CA CYS A 53 -22.43 -21.31 9.93
C CYS A 53 -23.93 -21.06 9.69
N ILE A 54 -24.30 -20.12 8.82
CA ILE A 54 -25.71 -19.85 8.49
C ILE A 54 -26.38 -21.06 7.83
N LEU A 55 -25.68 -21.75 6.91
CA LEU A 55 -26.23 -22.93 6.23
C LEU A 55 -26.38 -24.15 7.15
N THR A 56 -25.57 -24.25 8.20
CA THR A 56 -25.57 -25.37 9.15
C THR A 56 -26.60 -25.16 10.26
N ILE A 57 -26.82 -23.92 10.68
CA ILE A 57 -27.82 -23.57 11.69
C ILE A 57 -29.20 -23.60 11.03
N ARG A 58 -29.91 -24.73 11.15
CA ARG A 58 -31.28 -24.91 10.63
C ARG A 58 -32.38 -24.43 11.58
N GLU A 59 -32.04 -23.99 12.78
CA GLU A 59 -33.02 -23.50 13.76
C GLU A 59 -33.35 -22.01 13.55
N GLN A 60 -34.63 -21.70 13.34
CA GLN A 60 -35.13 -20.32 13.40
C GLN A 60 -34.95 -19.75 14.82
N ASN A 61 -34.59 -18.46 14.92
CA ASN A 61 -34.32 -17.73 16.17
C ASN A 61 -33.06 -18.12 16.96
N ASN A 62 -32.10 -18.80 16.35
CA ASN A 62 -30.84 -19.05 17.02
C ASN A 62 -29.94 -17.78 17.04
N PRO A 63 -29.49 -17.28 18.21
CA PRO A 63 -28.62 -16.11 18.30
C PRO A 63 -27.27 -16.29 17.59
N PHE A 64 -26.83 -17.54 17.36
CA PHE A 64 -25.65 -17.83 16.56
C PHE A 64 -25.79 -17.42 15.09
N MET A 65 -27.01 -17.28 14.54
CA MET A 65 -27.22 -16.74 13.19
C MET A 65 -26.83 -15.26 13.12
N ILE A 66 -27.12 -14.46 14.15
CA ILE A 66 -26.75 -13.05 14.21
C ILE A 66 -25.22 -12.94 14.28
N LEU A 67 -24.57 -13.76 15.11
CA LEU A 67 -23.12 -13.80 15.20
C LEU A 67 -22.47 -14.18 13.85
N ALA A 68 -23.01 -15.19 13.17
CA ALA A 68 -22.53 -15.60 11.85
C ALA A 68 -22.70 -14.51 10.78
N ALA A 69 -23.81 -13.76 10.82
CA ALA A 69 -24.03 -12.60 9.95
C ALA A 69 -23.02 -11.47 10.22
N ILE A 70 -22.70 -11.19 11.49
CA ILE A 70 -21.67 -10.21 11.87
C ILE A 70 -20.30 -10.65 11.36
N VAL A 71 -19.92 -11.91 11.55
CA VAL A 71 -18.66 -12.47 11.05
C VAL A 71 -18.57 -12.38 9.53
N MET A 72 -19.65 -12.70 8.83
CA MET A 72 -19.73 -12.57 7.38
C MET A 72 -19.57 -11.11 6.94
N PHE A 73 -20.24 -10.17 7.60
CA PHE A 73 -20.15 -8.75 7.29
C PHE A 73 -18.73 -8.21 7.54
N ALA A 74 -18.12 -8.55 8.67
CA ALA A 74 -16.74 -8.17 8.99
C ALA A 74 -15.74 -8.76 7.96
N GLY A 75 -15.91 -10.04 7.60
CA GLY A 75 -15.12 -10.69 6.56
C GLY A 75 -15.23 -9.97 5.21
N ALA A 76 -16.45 -9.58 4.82
CA ALA A 76 -16.69 -8.83 3.59
C ALA A 76 -15.98 -7.47 3.59
N LEU A 77 -16.05 -6.71 4.70
CA LEU A 77 -15.35 -5.43 4.83
C LEU A 77 -13.82 -5.57 4.72
N ILE A 78 -13.26 -6.61 5.36
CA ILE A 78 -11.83 -6.90 5.28
C ILE A 78 -11.43 -7.29 3.85
N ALA A 79 -12.24 -8.11 3.17
CA ALA A 79 -12.01 -8.50 1.79
C ALA A 79 -12.05 -7.29 0.84
N VAL A 80 -13.04 -6.40 1.00
CA VAL A 80 -13.17 -5.17 0.21
C VAL A 80 -11.98 -4.25 0.42
N THR A 81 -11.48 -4.14 1.65
CA THR A 81 -10.27 -3.37 1.96
C THR A 81 -9.04 -3.93 1.23
N GLY A 82 -8.84 -5.25 1.25
CA GLY A 82 -7.75 -5.91 0.52
C GLY A 82 -7.87 -5.76 -1.01
N ILE A 83 -9.07 -5.91 -1.56
CA ILE A 83 -9.29 -5.76 -3.02
C ILE A 83 -9.11 -4.31 -3.46
N SER A 84 -9.58 -3.35 -2.66
CA SER A 84 -9.48 -1.93 -2.97
C SER A 84 -8.03 -1.43 -2.90
N SER A 85 -7.24 -1.93 -1.95
CA SER A 85 -5.80 -1.64 -1.86
C SER A 85 -5.00 -2.27 -3.01
N LEU A 86 -5.44 -3.42 -3.55
CA LEU A 86 -4.86 -4.01 -4.75
C LEU A 86 -5.24 -3.29 -6.05
N ARG A 87 -6.15 -2.32 -6.02
CA ARG A 87 -6.50 -1.54 -7.21
C ARG A 87 -5.30 -0.70 -7.64
N ALA A 88 -4.80 -0.99 -8.84
CA ALA A 88 -3.62 -0.37 -9.45
C ALA A 88 -3.59 1.17 -9.35
N GLU A 89 -4.72 1.84 -9.58
CA GLU A 89 -4.83 3.30 -9.49
C GLU A 89 -4.59 3.84 -8.06
N GLY A 90 -5.09 3.14 -7.04
CA GLY A 90 -4.90 3.53 -5.64
C GLY A 90 -3.46 3.34 -5.19
N MET A 91 -2.87 2.20 -5.55
CA MET A 91 -1.47 1.88 -5.28
C MET A 91 -0.53 2.91 -5.90
N LEU A 92 -0.71 3.22 -7.18
CA LEU A 92 0.10 4.19 -7.90
C LEU A 92 0.05 5.59 -7.27
N ARG A 93 -1.15 6.03 -6.86
CA ARG A 93 -1.33 7.30 -6.15
C ARG A 93 -0.58 7.31 -4.81
N THR A 94 -0.67 6.24 -4.03
CA THR A 94 0.04 6.13 -2.75
C THR A 94 1.54 6.20 -2.94
N PHE A 95 2.11 5.45 -3.89
CA PHE A 95 3.54 5.49 -4.16
C PHE A 95 4.01 6.82 -4.73
N ALA A 96 3.22 7.47 -5.59
CA ALA A 96 3.55 8.81 -6.07
C ALA A 96 3.58 9.84 -4.93
N GLN A 97 2.66 9.72 -3.98
CA GLN A 97 2.64 10.58 -2.79
C GLN A 97 3.82 10.30 -1.86
N ILE A 98 4.16 9.03 -1.62
CA ILE A 98 5.33 8.64 -0.83
C ILE A 98 6.60 9.16 -1.47
N ALA A 99 6.78 8.97 -2.77
CA ALA A 99 7.94 9.47 -3.51
C ALA A 99 8.02 11.00 -3.51
N SER A 100 6.90 11.72 -3.47
CA SER A 100 6.89 13.18 -3.33
C SER A 100 7.22 13.68 -1.92
N MET A 101 6.90 12.91 -0.89
CA MET A 101 7.19 13.23 0.52
C MET A 101 8.61 12.82 0.94
N GLN A 102 9.05 11.66 0.45
CA GLN A 102 10.37 11.08 0.69
C GLN A 102 10.97 10.70 -0.67
N PRO A 103 11.51 11.68 -1.40
CA PRO A 103 12.19 11.43 -2.66
C PRO A 103 13.49 10.69 -2.36
N THR A 104 13.47 9.36 -2.52
CA THR A 104 14.65 8.49 -2.35
C THR A 104 14.70 7.53 -3.53
N THR A 105 15.87 6.98 -3.84
CA THR A 105 16.04 6.01 -4.93
C THR A 105 15.16 4.78 -4.71
N ALA A 106 14.97 4.35 -3.47
CA ALA A 106 14.05 3.26 -3.13
C ALA A 106 12.59 3.61 -3.44
N SER A 107 12.13 4.80 -3.03
CA SER A 107 10.77 5.29 -3.32
C SER A 107 10.52 5.40 -4.83
N MET A 108 11.53 5.80 -5.62
CA MET A 108 11.43 5.91 -7.07
C MET A 108 11.37 4.54 -7.76
N LYS A 109 12.14 3.54 -7.29
CA LYS A 109 12.04 2.15 -7.76
C LYS A 109 10.67 1.53 -7.42
N ASP A 110 10.14 1.82 -6.24
CA ASP A 110 8.78 1.38 -5.86
C ASP A 110 7.71 2.06 -6.73
N LEU A 111 7.89 3.33 -7.06
CA LEU A 111 7.01 4.06 -7.99
C LEU A 111 7.07 3.48 -9.41
N GLU A 112 8.26 3.18 -9.91
CA GLU A 112 8.47 2.54 -11.21
C GLU A 112 7.73 1.20 -11.30
N LYS A 113 7.94 0.32 -10.31
CA LYS A 113 7.22 -0.96 -10.20
C LYS A 113 5.71 -0.74 -10.15
N ALA A 114 5.23 0.26 -9.42
CA ALA A 114 3.80 0.58 -9.34
C ALA A 114 3.24 1.03 -10.69
N ILE A 115 4.00 1.80 -11.48
CA ILE A 115 3.63 2.20 -12.85
C ILE A 115 3.54 0.99 -13.77
N VAL A 116 4.55 0.11 -13.76
CA VAL A 116 4.57 -1.12 -14.57
C VAL A 116 3.38 -2.00 -14.24
N ARG A 117 3.06 -2.16 -12.95
CA ARG A 117 1.93 -2.97 -12.47
C ARG A 117 0.58 -2.34 -12.78
N CYS A 118 0.52 -1.01 -12.91
CA CYS A 118 -0.67 -0.30 -13.33
C CYS A 118 -1.00 -0.56 -14.81
N GLY A 119 0.02 -0.77 -15.66
CA GLY A 119 -0.14 -1.16 -17.05
C GLY A 119 -1.06 -0.19 -17.81
N MET A 120 -2.01 -0.72 -18.59
CA MET A 120 -3.00 0.05 -19.33
C MET A 120 -4.25 0.41 -18.51
N THR A 121 -4.30 0.07 -17.21
CA THR A 121 -5.44 0.46 -16.39
C THR A 121 -5.48 1.98 -16.30
N GLY A 122 -6.52 2.59 -16.87
CA GLY A 122 -6.54 4.04 -17.00
C GLY A 122 -6.46 4.74 -15.65
N VAL A 123 -5.64 5.78 -15.56
CA VAL A 123 -5.40 6.58 -14.35
C VAL A 123 -5.98 7.97 -14.49
N ARG A 124 -6.30 8.61 -13.37
CA ARG A 124 -6.70 10.04 -13.37
C ARG A 124 -5.49 10.91 -13.74
N LYS A 125 -5.76 12.04 -14.44
CA LYS A 125 -4.74 13.06 -14.75
C LYS A 125 -3.95 13.51 -13.51
N GLN A 126 -4.64 13.62 -12.36
CA GLN A 126 -4.02 14.00 -11.09
C GLN A 126 -2.85 13.10 -10.69
N VAL A 127 -2.92 11.79 -10.98
CA VAL A 127 -1.85 10.84 -10.63
C VAL A 127 -0.62 11.08 -11.50
N LYS A 128 -0.79 11.43 -12.78
CA LYS A 128 0.33 11.84 -13.66
C LYS A 128 1.07 13.06 -13.12
N PHE A 129 0.34 14.10 -12.70
CA PHE A 129 0.96 15.28 -12.09
C PHE A 129 1.70 14.97 -10.79
N GLN A 130 1.20 14.02 -9.98
CA GLN A 130 1.90 13.60 -8.76
C GLN A 130 3.20 12.85 -9.07
N ILE A 131 3.20 11.99 -10.08
CA ILE A 131 4.43 11.29 -10.55
C ILE A 131 5.44 12.33 -11.03
N GLU A 132 5.03 13.27 -11.87
CA GLU A 132 5.92 14.30 -12.40
C GLU A 132 6.50 15.20 -11.28
N ALA A 133 5.67 15.57 -10.31
CA ALA A 133 6.11 16.33 -9.14
C ALA A 133 7.09 15.53 -8.26
N ALA A 134 6.90 14.21 -8.12
CA ALA A 134 7.82 13.34 -7.39
C ALA A 134 9.17 13.23 -8.12
N VAL A 135 9.16 13.00 -9.44
CA VAL A 135 10.37 12.96 -10.27
C VAL A 135 11.14 14.28 -10.19
N SER A 136 10.46 15.42 -10.35
CA SER A 136 11.11 16.74 -10.31
C SER A 136 11.74 17.06 -8.95
N LYS A 137 11.16 16.56 -7.85
CA LYS A 137 11.76 16.67 -6.51
C LYS A 137 12.97 15.76 -6.36
N TYR A 138 12.91 14.55 -6.92
CA TYR A 138 13.99 13.58 -6.87
C TYR A 138 15.22 14.05 -7.66
N GLU A 139 15.04 14.61 -8.85
CA GLU A 139 16.14 15.16 -9.68
C GLU A 139 16.92 16.30 -9.02
N LYS A 140 16.30 17.01 -8.06
CA LYS A 140 16.93 18.12 -7.33
C LYS A 140 17.79 17.64 -6.16
N LEU A 141 17.83 16.34 -5.88
CA LEU A 141 18.65 15.77 -4.82
C LEU A 141 20.06 15.48 -5.32
N GLU A 142 21.05 15.77 -4.48
CA GLU A 142 22.44 15.39 -4.74
C GLU A 142 22.57 13.85 -4.70
N GLY A 143 23.15 13.26 -5.74
CA GLY A 143 23.27 11.80 -5.89
C GLY A 143 22.03 11.10 -6.45
N ALA A 144 21.08 11.85 -7.01
CA ALA A 144 19.92 11.26 -7.68
C ALA A 144 20.31 10.46 -8.93
N ASP A 145 19.70 9.30 -9.08
CA ASP A 145 19.81 8.48 -10.29
C ASP A 145 18.93 9.08 -11.39
N LEU A 146 19.55 9.86 -12.28
CA LEU A 146 18.85 10.54 -13.36
C LEU A 146 18.27 9.58 -14.40
N GLU A 147 18.88 8.40 -14.60
CA GLU A 147 18.35 7.39 -15.51
C GLU A 147 17.04 6.82 -14.97
N LEU A 148 17.00 6.48 -13.67
CA LEU A 148 15.79 6.04 -12.99
C LEU A 148 14.68 7.11 -13.01
N ALA A 149 15.05 8.37 -12.79
CA ALA A 149 14.12 9.49 -12.83
C ALA A 149 13.46 9.63 -14.21
N GLU A 150 14.25 9.49 -15.27
CA GLU A 150 13.77 9.60 -16.65
C GLU A 150 12.94 8.38 -17.06
N GLU A 151 13.30 7.18 -16.62
CA GLU A 151 12.52 5.96 -16.84
C GLU A 151 11.14 6.06 -16.18
N VAL A 152 11.07 6.49 -14.92
CA VAL A 152 9.81 6.74 -14.20
C VAL A 152 8.97 7.81 -14.91
N ARG A 153 9.60 8.88 -15.41
CA ARG A 153 8.90 9.93 -16.17
C ARG A 153 8.31 9.38 -17.47
N ARG A 154 9.10 8.66 -18.28
CA ARG A 154 8.67 8.09 -19.55
C ARG A 154 7.53 7.08 -19.34
N SER A 155 7.68 6.20 -18.35
CA SER A 155 6.65 5.21 -17.99
C SER A 155 5.38 5.88 -17.46
N GLY A 156 5.52 6.92 -16.63
CA GLY A 156 4.40 7.73 -16.15
C GLY A 156 3.65 8.45 -17.27
N GLN A 157 4.34 8.96 -18.29
CA GLN A 157 3.72 9.60 -19.45
C GLN A 157 2.95 8.61 -20.34
N LYS A 158 3.42 7.36 -20.45
CA LYS A 158 2.76 6.29 -21.21
C LYS A 158 1.46 5.79 -20.57
N LEU A 159 1.18 6.12 -19.30
CA LEU A 159 -0.06 5.72 -18.63
C LEU A 159 -1.29 6.27 -19.35
N HIS A 160 -2.27 5.39 -19.57
CA HIS A 160 -3.54 5.77 -20.19
C HIS A 160 -4.36 6.66 -19.25
N VAL A 161 -4.88 7.77 -19.73
CA VAL A 161 -5.68 8.70 -18.90
C VAL A 161 -7.15 8.34 -19.02
N LYS A 162 -7.83 8.05 -17.91
CA LYS A 162 -9.30 7.92 -17.91
C LYS A 162 -9.93 9.25 -18.33
N ARG A 163 -10.72 9.22 -19.41
CA ARG A 163 -11.61 10.33 -19.77
C ARG A 163 -12.69 10.40 -18.68
N ILE A 164 -12.65 11.43 -17.86
CA ILE A 164 -13.73 11.73 -16.92
C ILE A 164 -14.81 12.41 -17.77
N ILE A 165 -15.92 11.72 -17.97
CA ILE A 165 -17.16 12.25 -18.56
C ILE A 165 -18.05 12.68 -17.41
#